data_AF-A0A6S7GAQ3-F1
#
_entry.id   AF-A0A6S7GAQ3-F1
#
_cell.length_a   1.000
_cell.length_b   1.000
_cell.length_c   1.000
_cell.angle_alpha   90.00
_cell.angle_beta   90.00
_cell.angle_gamma   90.00
#
_symmetry.space_group_name_H-M   'P 1'
#
loop_
_entity.id
_entity.type
_entity.pdbx_description
1 polymer ?
#
loop_
_entity_poly.entity_id
_entity_poly.type
_entity_poly.pdbx_seq_one_letter_code
_entity_poly.pdbx_strand_id
1 'polypeptide(L)'
;MKLNSKKCKEMTISFLQYHLPLDNAIYIDGSPVQSVSSFKLLGVLLREDLSWCDHVDYVIKKANSRLYALRKLKKAGLSDKDLVTIYSSFIRSRIEYASPAWSTLTQSQSDLIESIQRRALRILLPEMSYQDALNYTGLKKLSTRRHNSCEQFIRKLKLDNGPINPLKDVVATRIHPNTHNYNLRSESSWSLQTNTERFQNFITVKNNY
;
A
#
# COMPACT_ATOMS: atom_id res chain seq x y z
N MET A 1 -3.62 -8.39 -30.17
CA MET A 1 -3.93 -9.03 -28.86
C MET A 1 -5.44 -9.09 -28.70
N LYS A 2 -6.04 -10.25 -28.46
CA LYS A 2 -7.51 -10.42 -28.30
C LYS A 2 -7.85 -10.47 -26.80
N LEU A 3 -8.77 -9.63 -26.33
CA LEU A 3 -9.19 -9.57 -24.94
C LEU A 3 -10.20 -10.69 -24.63
N ASN A 4 -10.16 -11.23 -23.41
CA ASN A 4 -11.09 -12.27 -22.97
C ASN A 4 -12.16 -11.67 -22.06
N SER A 5 -13.39 -11.53 -22.58
CA SER A 5 -14.53 -10.95 -21.87
C SER A 5 -14.80 -11.57 -20.49
N LYS A 6 -14.56 -12.88 -20.31
CA LYS A 6 -14.77 -13.56 -19.02
C LYS A 6 -13.74 -13.17 -17.96
N LYS A 7 -12.50 -12.87 -18.38
CA LYS A 7 -11.39 -12.45 -17.49
C LYS A 7 -11.35 -10.94 -17.27
N CYS A 8 -11.92 -10.17 -18.19
CA CYS A 8 -12.08 -8.73 -18.06
C CYS A 8 -13.18 -8.43 -17.03
N LYS A 9 -12.93 -7.42 -16.19
CA LYS A 9 -13.89 -6.84 -15.27
C LYS A 9 -13.85 -5.34 -15.44
N GLU A 10 -15.00 -4.72 -15.31
CA GLU A 10 -15.14 -3.27 -15.27
C GLU A 10 -15.25 -2.84 -13.81
N MET A 11 -14.56 -1.77 -13.45
CA MET A 11 -14.69 -1.16 -12.14
C MET A 11 -14.70 0.35 -12.34
N THR A 12 -15.77 0.99 -11.88
CA THR A 12 -15.93 2.43 -11.94
C THR A 12 -15.41 3.03 -10.64
N ILE A 13 -14.44 3.94 -10.73
CA ILE A 13 -13.91 4.68 -9.58
C ILE A 13 -14.37 6.13 -9.74
N SER A 14 -15.24 6.59 -8.84
CA SER A 14 -15.77 7.96 -8.84
C SER A 14 -15.76 8.53 -7.43
N PHE A 15 -15.39 9.81 -7.31
CA PHE A 15 -15.43 10.56 -6.05
C PHE A 15 -16.62 11.52 -5.98
N LEU A 16 -17.53 11.43 -6.94
CA LEU A 16 -18.73 12.27 -6.98
C LEU A 16 -19.74 11.78 -5.95
N GLN A 17 -20.37 12.71 -5.25
CA GLN A 17 -21.37 12.42 -4.21
C GLN A 17 -22.75 12.07 -4.77
N TYR A 18 -22.92 12.11 -6.09
CA TYR A 18 -24.14 11.75 -6.80
C TYR A 18 -23.88 10.59 -7.75
N HIS A 19 -24.91 9.78 -7.97
CA HIS A 19 -24.83 8.65 -8.88
C HIS A 19 -24.87 9.15 -10.32
N LEU A 20 -23.77 9.00 -11.05
CA LEU A 20 -23.80 9.13 -12.51
C LEU A 20 -24.47 7.88 -13.07
N PRO A 21 -25.53 8.02 -13.89
CA PRO A 21 -26.03 6.90 -14.67
C PRO A 21 -24.99 6.54 -15.73
N LEU A 22 -24.04 5.68 -15.37
CA LEU A 22 -23.14 5.02 -16.32
C LEU A 22 -23.89 3.80 -16.86
N ASP A 23 -24.88 4.05 -17.73
CA ASP A 23 -25.78 3.02 -18.27
C ASP A 23 -25.19 2.24 -19.45
N ASN A 24 -23.92 2.49 -19.81
CA ASN A 24 -23.30 1.85 -20.96
C ASN A 24 -22.37 0.73 -20.52
N ALA A 25 -22.91 -0.49 -20.46
CA ALA A 25 -22.09 -1.69 -20.27
C ALA A 25 -21.00 -1.78 -21.35
N ILE A 26 -19.76 -2.04 -20.94
CA ILE A 26 -18.66 -2.26 -21.88
C ILE A 26 -18.83 -3.64 -22.53
N TYR A 27 -18.80 -3.70 -23.86
CA TYR A 27 -18.85 -4.95 -24.61
C TYR A 27 -17.49 -5.33 -25.17
N ILE A 28 -17.09 -6.59 -25.01
CA ILE A 28 -15.91 -7.19 -25.65
C ILE A 28 -16.39 -8.39 -26.46
N ASP A 29 -16.16 -8.36 -27.78
CA ASP A 29 -16.63 -9.39 -28.72
C ASP A 29 -18.14 -9.70 -28.59
N GLY A 30 -18.96 -8.67 -28.43
CA GLY A 30 -20.42 -8.79 -28.23
C GLY A 30 -20.85 -9.35 -26.87
N SER A 31 -19.92 -9.64 -25.96
CA SER A 31 -20.22 -10.06 -24.59
C SER A 31 -20.09 -8.89 -23.62
N PRO A 32 -21.07 -8.64 -22.73
CA PRO A 32 -20.94 -7.60 -21.72
C PRO A 32 -19.86 -7.97 -20.71
N VAL A 33 -19.04 -6.99 -20.34
CA VAL A 33 -18.04 -7.12 -19.29
C VAL A 33 -18.75 -6.98 -17.94
N GLN A 34 -18.41 -7.86 -17.00
CA GLN A 34 -19.00 -7.79 -15.67
C GLN A 34 -18.42 -6.59 -14.90
N SER A 35 -19.29 -5.70 -14.46
CA SER A 35 -18.97 -4.63 -13.51
C SER A 35 -18.84 -5.19 -12.09
N VAL A 36 -17.81 -4.78 -11.36
CA VAL A 36 -17.50 -5.25 -10.00
C VAL A 36 -17.06 -4.09 -9.10
N SER A 37 -17.45 -4.16 -7.83
CA SER A 37 -17.04 -3.18 -6.80
C SER A 37 -15.68 -3.49 -6.17
N SER A 38 -15.22 -4.73 -6.27
CA SER A 38 -13.94 -5.19 -5.74
C SER A 38 -13.29 -6.20 -6.69
N PHE A 39 -11.99 -6.05 -6.93
CA PHE A 39 -11.25 -6.89 -7.87
C PHE A 39 -9.82 -7.16 -7.40
N LYS A 40 -9.36 -8.40 -7.58
CA LYS A 40 -8.00 -8.80 -7.22
C LYS A 40 -7.05 -8.63 -8.40
N LEU A 41 -6.21 -7.61 -8.33
CA LEU A 41 -5.19 -7.32 -9.33
C LEU A 41 -3.79 -7.64 -8.78
N LEU A 42 -3.10 -8.60 -9.41
CA LEU A 42 -1.73 -9.01 -9.04
C LEU A 42 -1.54 -9.38 -7.54
N GLY A 43 -2.60 -9.80 -6.86
CA GLY A 43 -2.54 -10.14 -5.44
C GLY A 43 -2.99 -9.05 -4.47
N VAL A 44 -3.28 -7.85 -4.97
CA VAL A 44 -3.86 -6.73 -4.21
C VAL A 44 -5.36 -6.66 -4.50
N LEU A 45 -6.19 -6.50 -3.46
CA LEU A 45 -7.62 -6.22 -3.64
C LEU A 45 -7.82 -4.72 -3.80
N LEU A 46 -8.36 -4.32 -4.94
CA LEU A 46 -8.77 -2.96 -5.23
C LEU A 46 -10.27 -2.86 -5.08
N ARG A 47 -10.75 -1.79 -4.45
CA ARG A 47 -12.17 -1.48 -4.31
C ARG A 47 -12.49 -0.19 -5.07
N GLU A 48 -13.73 -0.07 -5.53
CA GLU A 48 -14.22 1.07 -6.31
C GLU A 48 -14.08 2.42 -5.59
N ASP A 49 -14.10 2.43 -4.26
CA ASP A 49 -13.90 3.62 -3.42
C ASP A 49 -12.44 3.82 -2.97
N LEU A 50 -11.52 3.02 -3.52
CA LEU A 50 -10.09 3.00 -3.18
C LEU A 50 -9.78 2.76 -1.69
N SER A 51 -10.73 2.24 -0.92
CA SER A 51 -10.46 1.82 0.45
C SER A 51 -9.72 0.49 0.48
N TRP A 52 -8.87 0.33 1.50
CA TRP A 52 -8.04 -0.87 1.67
C TRP A 52 -8.62 -1.87 2.66
N CYS A 53 -9.87 -1.70 3.12
CA CYS A 53 -10.47 -2.58 4.13
C CYS A 53 -10.42 -4.05 3.69
N ASP A 54 -10.95 -4.36 2.51
CA ASP A 54 -10.98 -5.72 1.96
C ASP A 54 -9.58 -6.32 1.82
N HIS A 55 -8.61 -5.51 1.39
CA HIS A 55 -7.22 -5.93 1.23
C HIS A 55 -6.55 -6.23 2.57
N VAL A 56 -6.74 -5.35 3.56
CA VAL A 56 -6.21 -5.52 4.92
C VAL A 56 -6.78 -6.78 5.55
N ASP A 57 -8.09 -7.00 5.47
CA ASP A 57 -8.76 -8.20 5.99
C ASP A 57 -8.25 -9.47 5.31
N TYR A 58 -8.11 -9.43 3.99
CA TYR A 58 -7.55 -10.54 3.20
C TYR A 58 -6.12 -10.89 3.65
N VAL A 59 -5.25 -9.89 3.79
CA VAL A 59 -3.86 -10.08 4.22
C VAL A 59 -3.79 -10.61 5.66
N ILE A 60 -4.58 -10.06 6.58
CA ILE A 60 -4.63 -10.49 7.98
C ILE A 60 -5.12 -11.93 8.08
N LYS A 61 -6.17 -12.31 7.35
CA LYS A 61 -6.69 -13.68 7.33
C LYS A 61 -5.62 -14.67 6.85
N LYS A 62 -4.88 -14.32 5.78
CA LYS A 62 -3.77 -15.12 5.28
C LYS A 62 -2.61 -15.20 6.27
N ALA A 63 -2.29 -14.12 6.97
CA ALA A 63 -1.24 -14.11 7.97
C ALA A 63 -1.61 -14.92 9.23
N ASN A 64 -2.84 -14.82 9.71
CA ASN A 64 -3.36 -15.57 10.85
C ASN A 64 -3.21 -17.09 10.65
N SER A 65 -3.55 -17.59 9.46
CA SER A 65 -3.36 -19.01 9.14
C SER A 65 -1.90 -19.47 9.27
N ARG A 66 -0.94 -18.59 9.02
CA ARG A 66 0.50 -18.89 9.07
C ARG A 66 1.09 -18.76 10.48
N LEU A 67 0.49 -17.94 11.34
CA LEU A 67 0.88 -17.88 12.76
C LEU A 67 0.71 -19.24 13.45
N TYR A 68 -0.26 -20.06 13.01
CA TYR A 68 -0.40 -21.41 13.52
C TYR A 68 0.82 -22.29 13.20
N ALA A 69 1.32 -22.23 11.96
CA ALA A 69 2.54 -22.93 11.56
C ALA A 69 3.75 -22.46 12.38
N LEU A 70 3.89 -21.14 12.58
CA LEU A 70 4.95 -20.57 13.43
C LEU A 70 4.89 -21.10 14.86
N ARG A 71 3.69 -21.21 15.43
CA ARG A 71 3.48 -21.79 16.77
C ARG A 71 3.87 -23.28 16.83
N LYS A 72 3.57 -24.06 15.78
CA LYS A 72 3.96 -25.47 15.71
C LYS A 72 5.48 -25.63 15.65
N LEU A 73 6.15 -24.77 14.88
CA LEU A 73 7.61 -24.76 14.79
C LEU A 73 8.28 -24.38 16.11
N LYS A 74 7.74 -23.39 16.85
CA LYS A 74 8.21 -23.08 18.22
C LYS A 74 8.08 -24.28 19.15
N LYS A 75 6.94 -25.00 19.10
CA LYS A 75 6.74 -26.23 19.89
C LYS A 75 7.66 -27.37 19.50
N ALA A 76 8.13 -27.41 18.25
CA ALA A 76 9.10 -28.38 17.77
C ALA A 76 10.55 -28.08 18.21
N GLY A 77 10.78 -27.01 18.98
CA GLY A 77 12.09 -26.70 19.56
C GLY A 77 13.03 -25.89 18.66
N LEU A 78 12.51 -25.24 17.61
CA LEU A 78 13.34 -24.36 16.77
C LEU A 78 13.88 -23.17 17.57
N SER A 79 15.09 -22.74 17.21
CA SER A 79 15.72 -21.57 17.82
C SER A 79 14.95 -20.29 17.51
N ASP A 80 15.04 -19.29 18.39
CA ASP A 80 14.38 -18.01 18.18
C ASP A 80 14.88 -17.30 16.91
N LYS A 81 16.17 -17.45 16.58
CA LYS A 81 16.77 -16.88 15.36
C LYS A 81 16.15 -17.49 14.09
N ASP A 82 15.95 -18.80 14.06
CA ASP A 82 15.32 -19.48 12.93
C ASP A 82 13.85 -19.07 12.80
N LEU A 83 13.14 -18.97 13.92
CA LEU A 83 11.74 -18.55 13.95
C LEU A 83 11.57 -17.10 13.48
N VAL A 84 12.47 -16.19 13.86
CA VAL A 84 12.49 -14.80 13.35
C VAL A 84 12.71 -14.78 11.83
N THR A 85 13.60 -15.64 11.34
CA THR A 85 13.89 -15.78 9.91
C THR A 85 12.66 -16.30 9.16
N ILE A 86 12.00 -17.35 9.69
CA ILE A 86 10.77 -17.91 9.15
C ILE A 86 9.63 -16.90 9.18
N TYR A 87 9.44 -16.17 10.28
CA TYR A 87 8.46 -15.08 10.34
C TYR A 87 8.71 -14.05 9.24
N SER A 88 9.98 -13.63 9.07
CA SER A 88 10.38 -12.63 8.08
C SER A 88 10.13 -13.08 6.64
N SER A 89 10.47 -14.32 6.31
CA SER A 89 10.39 -14.86 4.95
C SER A 89 9.01 -15.38 4.58
N PHE A 90 8.23 -15.90 5.53
CA PHE A 90 6.97 -16.59 5.28
C PHE A 90 5.72 -15.75 5.57
N ILE A 91 5.78 -14.93 6.63
CA ILE A 91 4.64 -14.14 7.10
C ILE A 91 4.80 -12.67 6.68
N ARG A 92 5.89 -12.03 7.11
CA ARG A 92 6.11 -10.59 6.86
C ARG A 92 6.19 -10.28 5.36
N SER A 93 6.92 -11.07 4.58
CA SER A 93 7.03 -10.90 3.12
C SER A 93 5.67 -10.87 2.41
N ARG A 94 4.69 -11.64 2.90
CA ARG A 94 3.33 -11.71 2.36
C ARG A 94 2.48 -10.51 2.76
N ILE A 95 2.66 -10.03 3.98
CA ILE A 95 1.93 -8.88 4.52
C ILE A 95 2.44 -7.57 3.92
N GLU A 96 3.74 -7.46 3.67
CA GLU A 96 4.38 -6.27 3.08
C GLU A 96 4.33 -6.29 1.54
N TYR A 97 3.75 -7.33 0.93
CA TYR A 97 3.68 -7.43 -0.53
C TYR A 97 2.95 -6.24 -1.15
N ALA A 98 3.60 -5.60 -2.13
CA ALA A 98 3.09 -4.42 -2.82
C ALA A 98 2.68 -3.26 -1.87
N SER A 99 3.32 -3.13 -0.71
CA SER A 99 2.96 -2.11 0.28
C SER A 99 2.91 -0.67 -0.22
N PRO A 100 3.69 -0.24 -1.24
CA PRO A 100 3.52 1.08 -1.83
C PRO A 100 2.15 1.33 -2.46
N ALA A 101 1.49 0.29 -2.98
CA ALA A 101 0.20 0.40 -3.67
C ALA A 101 -0.95 0.69 -2.70
N TRP A 102 -1.02 -0.01 -1.57
CA TRP A 102 -2.09 0.12 -0.57
C TRP A 102 -1.68 0.97 0.62
N SER A 103 -0.83 1.95 0.35
CA SER A 103 -0.05 2.56 1.40
C SER A 103 -0.86 3.54 2.26
N THR A 104 -1.99 4.05 1.74
CA THR A 104 -2.94 4.99 2.35
C THR A 104 -3.90 4.31 3.35
N LEU A 105 -3.32 3.68 4.37
CA LEU A 105 -4.08 3.05 5.45
C LEU A 105 -4.52 4.05 6.52
N THR A 106 -5.67 3.79 7.14
CA THR A 106 -6.05 4.42 8.41
C THR A 106 -5.16 3.92 9.54
N GLN A 107 -5.10 4.66 10.65
CA GLN A 107 -4.35 4.23 11.83
C GLN A 107 -4.83 2.85 12.34
N SER A 108 -6.15 2.65 12.39
CA SER A 108 -6.76 1.36 12.78
C SER A 108 -6.31 0.22 11.86
N GLN A 109 -6.33 0.41 10.54
CA GLN A 109 -5.83 -0.59 9.58
C GLN A 109 -4.34 -0.87 9.77
N SER A 110 -3.54 0.17 10.01
CA SER A 110 -2.11 0.05 10.26
C SER A 110 -1.82 -0.77 11.53
N ASP A 111 -2.60 -0.54 12.59
CA ASP A 111 -2.51 -1.26 13.87
C ASP A 111 -2.99 -2.71 13.75
N LEU A 112 -4.03 -2.96 12.96
CA LEU A 112 -4.48 -4.32 12.65
C LEU A 112 -3.38 -5.13 11.96
N ILE A 113 -2.63 -4.54 11.03
CA ILE A 113 -1.47 -5.19 10.42
C ILE A 113 -0.34 -5.39 11.44
N GLU A 114 -0.03 -4.36 12.24
CA GLU A 114 1.00 -4.43 13.30
C GLU A 114 0.68 -5.53 14.34
N SER A 115 -0.61 -5.80 14.59
CA SER A 115 -1.08 -6.86 15.50
C SER A 115 -0.56 -8.24 15.12
N ILE A 116 -0.28 -8.49 13.84
CA ILE A 116 0.29 -9.76 13.39
C ILE A 116 1.73 -9.90 13.90
N GLN A 117 2.54 -8.85 13.79
CA GLN A 117 3.91 -8.87 14.31
C GLN A 117 3.92 -9.02 15.82
N ARG A 118 3.03 -8.30 16.52
CA ARG A 118 2.87 -8.43 17.98
C ARG A 118 2.54 -9.87 18.38
N ARG A 119 1.60 -10.52 17.68
CA ARG A 119 1.24 -11.92 17.95
C ARG A 119 2.34 -12.91 17.58
N ALA A 120 3.07 -12.67 16.48
CA ALA A 120 4.23 -13.48 16.13
C ALA A 120 5.29 -13.40 17.23
N LEU A 121 5.68 -12.19 17.64
CA LEU A 121 6.68 -12.01 18.69
C LEU A 121 6.23 -12.56 20.04
N ARG A 122 4.95 -12.47 20.39
CA ARG A 122 4.42 -13.12 21.60
C ARG A 122 4.53 -14.65 21.56
N ILE A 123 4.44 -15.27 20.38
CA ILE A 123 4.65 -16.72 20.22
C ILE A 123 6.13 -17.09 20.42
N LEU A 124 7.04 -16.26 19.91
CA LEU A 124 8.49 -16.51 19.98
C LEU A 124 9.03 -16.23 21.40
N LEU A 125 8.65 -15.08 21.96
CA LEU A 125 9.20 -14.47 23.17
C LEU A 125 8.04 -14.09 24.12
N PRO A 126 7.47 -15.07 24.86
CA PRO A 126 6.26 -14.85 25.65
C PRO A 126 6.44 -13.86 26.80
N GLU A 127 7.62 -13.84 27.43
CA GLU A 127 7.91 -13.03 28.63
C GLU A 127 8.30 -11.57 28.32
N MET A 128 8.56 -11.24 27.04
CA MET A 128 9.07 -9.93 26.67
C MET A 128 7.95 -8.93 26.34
N SER A 129 8.20 -7.65 26.60
CA SER A 129 7.36 -6.59 26.06
C SER A 129 7.52 -6.50 24.54
N TYR A 130 6.58 -5.85 23.84
CA TYR A 130 6.69 -5.73 22.38
C TYR A 130 7.94 -4.93 21.96
N GLN A 131 8.32 -3.89 22.70
CA GLN A 131 9.50 -3.08 22.37
C GLN A 131 10.78 -3.88 22.60
N ASP A 132 10.87 -4.61 23.71
CA ASP A 132 12.07 -5.40 24.02
C ASP A 132 12.24 -6.56 23.03
N ALA A 133 11.13 -7.18 22.62
CA ALA A 133 11.15 -8.21 21.59
C ALA A 133 11.63 -7.66 20.23
N LEU A 134 11.26 -6.44 19.86
CA LEU A 134 11.78 -5.79 18.65
C LEU A 134 13.30 -5.56 18.75
N ASN A 135 13.77 -5.07 19.90
CA ASN A 135 15.19 -4.82 20.15
C ASN A 135 16.01 -6.12 20.11
N TYR A 136 15.54 -7.17 20.77
CA TYR A 136 16.20 -8.48 20.81
C TYR A 136 16.25 -9.16 19.43
N THR A 137 15.16 -9.09 18.66
CA THR A 137 15.09 -9.71 17.33
C THR A 137 15.69 -8.86 16.21
N GLY A 138 16.01 -7.58 16.48
CA GLY A 138 16.43 -6.60 15.47
C GLY A 138 15.34 -6.23 14.45
N LEU A 139 14.08 -6.58 14.72
CA LEU A 139 12.97 -6.27 13.84
C LEU A 139 12.52 -4.82 14.01
N LYS A 140 12.13 -4.19 12.91
CA LYS A 140 11.46 -2.88 12.92
C LYS A 140 9.94 -3.07 12.90
N LYS A 141 9.19 -2.07 13.39
CA LYS A 141 7.73 -2.01 13.24
C LYS A 141 7.33 -2.14 11.77
N LEU A 142 6.22 -2.82 11.50
CA LEU A 142 5.75 -2.99 10.12
C LEU A 142 5.31 -1.64 9.53
N SER A 143 4.74 -0.75 10.34
CA SER A 143 4.39 0.61 9.91
C SER A 143 5.60 1.37 9.35
N THR A 144 6.71 1.40 10.09
CA THR A 144 7.97 2.04 9.66
C THR A 144 8.51 1.39 8.38
N ARG A 145 8.49 0.06 8.28
CA ARG A 145 8.97 -0.65 7.09
C ARG A 145 8.14 -0.34 5.84
N ARG A 146 6.81 -0.29 5.98
CA ARG A 146 5.91 0.10 4.90
C ARG A 146 6.16 1.53 4.45
N HIS A 147 6.34 2.46 5.40
CA HIS A 147 6.67 3.85 5.12
C HIS A 147 7.97 3.95 4.31
N ASN A 148 9.05 3.33 4.77
CA ASN A 148 10.34 3.32 4.08
C ASN A 148 10.24 2.68 2.69
N SER A 149 9.43 1.63 2.53
CA SER A 149 9.21 0.99 1.22
C SER A 149 8.51 1.93 0.24
N CYS A 150 7.55 2.72 0.71
CA CYS A 150 6.89 3.75 -0.10
C CYS A 150 7.87 4.87 -0.48
N GLU A 151 8.65 5.35 0.48
CA GLU A 151 9.62 6.41 0.26
C GLU A 151 10.67 5.98 -0.77
N GLN A 152 11.22 4.77 -0.63
CA GLN A 152 12.17 4.20 -1.58
C GLN A 152 11.55 4.03 -2.98
N PHE A 153 10.29 3.58 -3.05
CA PHE A 153 9.57 3.47 -4.31
C PHE A 153 9.46 4.84 -4.99
N ILE A 154 9.01 5.87 -4.27
CA ILE A 154 8.87 7.23 -4.78
C ILE A 154 10.22 7.82 -5.18
N ARG A 155 11.26 7.65 -4.35
CA ARG A 155 12.61 8.15 -4.65
C ARG A 155 13.15 7.57 -5.95
N LYS A 156 12.92 6.27 -6.20
CA LYS A 156 13.31 5.63 -7.46
C LYS A 156 12.55 6.17 -8.67
N LEU A 157 11.33 6.69 -8.50
CA LEU A 157 10.59 7.35 -9.58
C LEU A 157 11.18 8.73 -9.94
N LYS A 158 11.77 9.43 -8.97
CA LYS A 158 12.31 10.79 -9.15
C LYS A 158 13.73 10.83 -9.72
N LEU A 159 14.48 9.74 -9.64
CA LEU A 159 15.87 9.70 -10.14
C LEU A 159 15.86 9.49 -11.65
N ASP A 160 16.39 10.47 -12.41
CA ASP A 160 16.47 10.44 -13.88
C ASP A 160 17.41 9.35 -14.44
N ASN A 161 18.19 8.69 -13.59
CA ASN A 161 19.23 7.75 -13.97
C ASN A 161 18.75 6.28 -14.05
N GLY A 162 17.44 6.04 -14.02
CA GLY A 162 16.83 4.71 -14.11
C GLY A 162 16.32 4.36 -15.51
N PRO A 163 16.02 3.06 -15.79
CA PRO A 163 15.31 2.68 -17.01
C PRO A 163 13.97 3.43 -17.12
N ILE A 164 13.51 3.69 -18.35
CA ILE A 164 12.26 4.41 -18.65
C ILE A 164 11.14 3.86 -17.76
N ASN A 165 10.69 4.68 -16.81
CA ASN A 165 9.61 4.30 -15.90
C ASN A 165 8.28 4.80 -16.47
N PRO A 166 7.31 3.92 -16.78
CA PRO A 166 6.01 4.33 -17.32
C PRO A 166 5.23 5.29 -16.43
N LEU A 167 5.55 5.34 -15.13
CA LEU A 167 4.93 6.25 -14.17
C LEU A 167 5.64 7.60 -14.09
N LYS A 168 6.83 7.77 -14.69
CA LYS A 168 7.59 9.01 -14.63
C LYS A 168 6.77 10.19 -15.13
N ASP A 169 6.14 10.06 -16.29
CA ASP A 169 5.35 11.14 -16.88
C ASP A 169 4.09 11.45 -16.07
N VAL A 170 3.40 10.42 -15.56
CA VAL A 170 2.24 10.58 -14.67
C VAL A 170 2.61 11.30 -13.36
N VAL A 171 3.83 11.09 -12.87
CA VAL A 171 4.33 11.73 -11.65
C VAL A 171 4.88 13.13 -11.92
N ALA A 172 5.64 13.31 -13.00
CA ALA A 172 6.27 14.57 -13.37
C ALA A 172 5.25 15.64 -13.77
N THR A 173 4.14 15.25 -14.39
CA THR A 173 3.02 16.17 -14.75
C THR A 173 2.40 16.87 -13.53
N ARG A 174 2.54 16.32 -12.32
CA ARG A 174 2.08 16.95 -11.06
C ARG A 174 3.12 17.84 -10.38
N ILE A 175 4.32 17.90 -10.93
CA ILE A 175 5.38 18.81 -10.49
C ILE A 175 5.44 19.90 -11.54
N HIS A 176 4.67 20.98 -11.37
CA HIS A 176 4.93 22.18 -12.15
C HIS A 176 6.24 22.79 -11.65
N PRO A 177 7.33 22.80 -12.44
CA PRO A 177 8.46 23.64 -12.12
C PRO A 177 7.94 25.08 -12.08
N ASN A 178 8.45 25.89 -11.15
CA ASN A 178 8.13 27.30 -11.10
C ASN A 178 8.66 27.93 -12.40
N THR A 179 7.84 28.00 -13.45
CA THR A 179 8.25 28.38 -14.82
C THR A 179 8.41 29.89 -14.98
N HIS A 180 8.42 30.64 -13.89
CA HIS A 180 8.53 32.10 -13.94
C HIS A 180 10.01 32.49 -13.99
N ASN A 181 10.42 33.20 -15.05
CA ASN A 181 11.76 33.77 -15.22
C ASN A 181 12.06 34.97 -14.29
N TYR A 182 11.27 35.17 -13.25
CA TYR A 182 11.42 36.27 -12.29
C TYR A 182 11.05 35.82 -10.89
N ASN A 183 11.71 36.41 -9.89
CA ASN A 183 11.41 36.16 -8.49
C ASN A 183 10.06 36.80 -8.12
N LEU A 184 9.11 35.98 -7.67
CA LEU A 184 7.89 36.46 -7.05
C LEU A 184 8.24 37.10 -5.69
N ARG A 185 7.74 38.31 -5.44
CA ARG A 185 8.07 39.12 -4.24
C ARG A 185 7.65 38.50 -2.90
N SER A 186 6.91 37.40 -2.92
CA SER A 186 6.70 36.54 -1.77
C SER A 186 7.11 35.12 -2.13
N GLU A 187 8.18 34.62 -1.51
CA GLU A 187 8.25 33.20 -1.21
C GLU A 187 7.11 32.91 -0.25
N SER A 188 5.91 32.73 -0.80
CA SER A 188 4.77 32.35 0.01
C SER A 188 4.95 30.88 0.37
N SER A 189 5.47 30.65 1.58
CA SER A 189 5.57 29.34 2.23
C SER A 189 4.17 28.89 2.64
N TRP A 190 3.31 28.58 1.67
CA TRP A 190 2.04 27.95 1.96
C TRP A 190 2.29 26.52 2.41
N SER A 191 2.09 26.25 3.69
CA SER A 191 1.91 24.88 4.16
C SER A 191 0.54 24.42 3.64
N LEU A 192 0.52 23.41 2.75
CA LEU A 192 -0.74 22.75 2.46
C LEU A 192 -1.27 22.16 3.77
N GLN A 193 -2.44 22.60 4.21
CA GLN A 193 -3.22 21.91 5.22
C GLN A 193 -3.76 20.60 4.63
N THR A 194 -2.87 19.62 4.51
CA THR A 194 -3.25 18.25 4.16
C THR A 194 -3.49 17.47 5.44
N ASN A 195 -4.52 16.63 5.48
CA ASN A 195 -4.72 15.67 6.58
C ASN A 195 -3.57 14.65 6.72
N THR A 196 -2.68 14.57 5.71
CA THR A 196 -1.49 13.72 5.73
C THR A 196 -0.30 14.39 5.04
N GLU A 197 0.85 14.49 5.70
CA GLU A 197 2.10 15.03 5.12
C GLU A 197 2.68 14.18 3.98
N ARG A 198 2.14 12.98 3.79
CA ARG A 198 2.63 11.93 2.87
C ARG A 198 2.87 12.41 1.44
N PHE A 199 2.06 13.35 0.95
CA PHE A 199 2.13 13.86 -0.43
C PHE A 199 2.43 15.35 -0.51
N GLN A 200 2.82 16.01 0.59
CA GLN A 200 3.14 17.44 0.57
C GLN A 200 4.18 17.80 -0.51
N ASN A 201 5.16 16.91 -0.72
CA ASN A 201 6.20 17.07 -1.76
C ASN A 201 5.77 16.56 -3.17
N PHE A 202 4.47 16.35 -3.40
CA PHE A 202 3.94 15.70 -4.61
C PHE A 202 2.73 16.44 -5.23
N ILE A 203 2.19 17.45 -4.55
CA ILE A 203 1.01 18.20 -5.01
C ILE A 203 1.46 19.62 -5.35
N THR A 204 1.20 20.07 -6.58
CA THR A 204 1.23 21.50 -6.93
C THR A 204 -0.17 22.09 -6.85
N VAL A 205 -0.29 23.27 -6.23
CA VAL A 205 -1.53 24.04 -6.18
C VAL A 205 -1.57 24.94 -7.41
N LYS A 206 -2.60 24.80 -8.24
CA LYS A 206 -2.85 25.73 -9.34
C LYS A 206 -3.59 26.95 -8.78
N ASN A 207 -2.94 28.11 -8.78
CA ASN A 207 -3.59 29.37 -8.44
C ASN A 207 -4.58 29.73 -9.56
N ASN A 208 -5.87 29.75 -9.25
CA ASN A 208 -6.84 30.44 -10.09
C ASN A 208 -6.90 31.89 -9.58
N TYR A 209 -6.49 32.83 -10.44
CA TYR A 209 -6.80 34.25 -10.28
C TYR A 209 -8.26 34.50 -10.62
#